data_AF-A0A369XLM0-F1
#
_entry.id   AF-A0A369XLM0-F1
#
_cell.length_a   1.000
_cell.length_b   1.000
_cell.length_c   1.000
_cell.angle_alpha   90.00
_cell.angle_beta   90.00
_cell.angle_gamma   90.00
#
_symmetry.space_group_name_H-M   'P 1'
#
loop_
_entity.id
_entity.type
_entity.pdbx_description
1 polymer ?
#
loop_
_entity_poly.entity_id
_entity_poly.type
_entity_poly.pdbx_seq_one_letter_code
_entity_poly.pdbx_strand_id
1 'polypeptide(L)'
;MTDGGEHDQLPQATVVPKKRTRISTVWVIPILAAVVAVGIAVQRVLSEGPTITIVFKNAQGIEAGKTAVKYKDVNIGQVAAVQLSDDYSSVTVTAKIAKSAANLMVEDAKFWVVEPRITLSGVSGLGTLLSGNYIGFEAGRSESGKRSFTGLAVPPIITGDQPGRQFLLKANDLGSLGIGSPVYYRRLPAGQVVAYELAKDGQAVDVKIFVNAPYDQYVNPGTRFWNASGFDLSLGANGLDVRTQSMVALIAGGLAFETPPFSPQTEPAAAEAEFILHGDQATAMKQPEPMARRYVLHFDESLRGLSVGAPVTLLGLAGGEVTSVGLDIEPKSKRLRGRVEFVVYPERLIAQMHDAQPVRGEMLARVSPRREAFFERMVEDFGLRAQIQSGNLLTGQRYISFDFHPDALKAKVDWSAEKALVPTIPSTLPNFEAKIGSILAKLDKLPYEALGADTRKVLATFNQTLKDTDTAVKRLDSDITPDLKKTLDEIRRATASADRMIKNTDKGLLAPDSPGQQELREAMREVARAARSLRVLTDYLDRHPEALLRGKN
;
A
#
# COMPACT_ATOMS: atom_id res chain seq x y z
N MET A 1 -59.60 37.48 136.20
CA MET A 1 -58.42 36.60 136.33
C MET A 1 -58.08 36.15 134.92
N THR A 2 -57.12 36.80 134.25
CA THR A 2 -55.68 36.43 134.22
C THR A 2 -55.52 35.01 133.68
N ASP A 3 -54.67 34.67 132.74
CA ASP A 3 -53.58 35.29 131.96
C ASP A 3 -53.17 34.14 131.01
N GLY A 4 -52.93 34.33 129.72
CA GLY A 4 -51.61 34.67 129.21
C GLY A 4 -50.90 33.43 128.63
N GLY A 5 -50.23 33.59 127.48
CA GLY A 5 -49.14 32.70 127.06
C GLY A 5 -49.25 32.05 125.68
N GLU A 6 -48.71 32.76 124.69
CA GLU A 6 -47.84 32.27 123.60
C GLU A 6 -48.28 31.11 122.69
N HIS A 7 -48.45 31.41 121.39
CA HIS A 7 -47.51 31.05 120.32
C HIS A 7 -48.20 31.27 118.96
N ASP A 8 -47.75 32.25 118.16
CA ASP A 8 -47.33 31.96 116.78
C ASP A 8 -46.58 33.15 116.18
N GLN A 9 -45.26 33.04 116.18
CA GLN A 9 -44.36 33.94 115.47
C GLN A 9 -44.40 33.56 113.98
N LEU A 10 -45.17 34.31 113.18
CA LEU A 10 -45.06 34.21 111.73
C LEU A 10 -43.85 35.02 111.24
N PRO A 11 -42.92 34.41 110.48
CA PRO A 11 -41.73 35.11 109.98
C PRO A 11 -42.10 36.11 108.86
N GLN A 12 -41.63 37.35 108.98
CA GLN A 12 -41.70 38.34 107.90
C GLN A 12 -40.64 38.05 106.83
N ALA A 13 -41.08 37.94 105.57
CA ALA A 13 -40.20 37.74 104.42
C ALA A 13 -39.35 38.99 104.16
N THR A 14 -38.02 38.88 104.32
CA THR A 14 -37.07 39.89 103.86
C THR A 14 -36.79 39.69 102.37
N VAL A 15 -37.11 40.68 101.54
CA VAL A 15 -36.81 40.64 100.10
C VAL A 15 -35.31 40.85 99.90
N VAL A 16 -34.57 39.77 99.66
CA VAL A 16 -33.17 39.82 99.23
C VAL A 16 -33.15 40.14 97.72
N PRO A 17 -32.47 41.22 97.28
CA PRO A 17 -32.41 41.54 95.85
C PRO A 17 -31.72 40.42 95.09
N LYS A 18 -32.29 40.02 93.94
CA LYS A 18 -31.73 39.01 93.03
C LYS A 18 -30.28 39.38 92.70
N LYS A 19 -29.33 38.59 93.20
CA LYS A 19 -27.91 38.68 92.88
C LYS A 19 -27.78 38.52 91.36
N ARG A 20 -27.43 39.60 90.64
CA ARG A 20 -27.08 39.53 89.20
C ARG A 20 -26.04 38.42 89.05
N THR A 21 -26.39 37.37 88.31
CA THR A 21 -25.47 36.29 87.94
C THR A 21 -24.35 36.90 87.11
N ARG A 22 -23.25 37.30 87.76
CA ARG A 22 -22.01 37.61 87.08
C ARG A 22 -21.50 36.27 86.55
N ILE A 23 -21.48 36.13 85.22
CA ILE A 23 -20.84 35.01 84.55
C ILE A 23 -19.42 34.93 85.12
N SER A 24 -19.08 33.80 85.75
CA SER A 24 -17.80 33.60 86.41
C SER A 24 -16.68 33.75 85.38
N THR A 25 -15.64 34.53 85.70
CA THR A 25 -14.43 34.71 84.87
C THR A 25 -13.77 33.38 84.47
N VAL A 26 -14.07 32.29 85.20
CA VAL A 26 -13.64 30.92 84.87
C VAL A 26 -14.13 30.44 83.50
N TRP A 27 -15.25 30.97 82.98
CA TRP A 27 -15.79 30.60 81.66
C TRP A 27 -15.08 31.25 80.46
N VAL A 28 -14.17 32.19 80.69
CA VAL A 28 -13.44 32.85 79.59
C VAL A 28 -12.54 31.87 78.84
N ILE A 29 -11.84 30.97 79.54
CA ILE A 29 -10.90 30.02 78.94
C ILE A 29 -11.62 28.98 78.04
N PRO A 30 -12.71 28.31 78.48
CA PRO A 30 -13.46 27.39 77.63
C PRO A 30 -14.05 28.05 76.38
N ILE A 31 -14.57 29.28 76.49
CA ILE A 31 -15.13 30.02 75.35
C ILE A 31 -14.02 30.36 74.36
N LEU A 32 -12.87 30.84 74.84
CA LEU A 32 -11.72 31.15 73.99
C LEU A 32 -11.24 29.89 73.24
N ALA A 33 -11.13 28.76 73.93
CA ALA A 33 -10.77 27.48 73.33
C ALA A 33 -11.79 27.02 72.28
N ALA A 34 -13.10 27.18 72.56
CA ALA A 34 -14.16 26.86 71.60
C ALA A 34 -14.09 27.75 70.34
N VAL A 35 -13.83 29.05 70.50
CA VAL A 35 -13.66 29.99 69.37
C VAL A 35 -12.45 29.61 68.51
N VAL A 36 -11.32 29.24 69.14
CA VAL A 36 -10.13 28.77 68.41
C VAL A 36 -10.42 27.45 67.69
N ALA A 37 -11.11 26.50 68.34
CA ALA A 37 -11.49 25.24 67.71
C ALA A 37 -12.41 25.43 66.51
N VAL A 38 -13.41 26.31 66.63
CA VAL A 38 -14.28 26.71 65.50
C VAL A 38 -13.47 27.41 64.42
N GLY A 39 -12.55 28.30 64.80
CA GLY A 39 -11.64 28.97 63.86
C GLY A 39 -10.79 27.99 63.06
N ILE A 40 -10.20 26.99 63.71
CA ILE A 40 -9.42 25.92 63.05
C ILE A 40 -10.32 25.07 62.15
N ALA A 41 -11.53 24.71 62.60
CA ALA A 41 -12.47 23.94 61.79
C ALA A 41 -12.91 24.70 60.53
N VAL A 42 -13.24 25.99 60.67
CA VAL A 42 -13.60 26.88 59.57
C VAL A 42 -12.41 27.09 58.63
N GLN A 43 -11.22 27.34 59.16
CA GLN A 43 -10.01 27.50 58.37
C GLN A 43 -9.71 26.23 57.57
N ARG A 44 -9.86 25.04 58.18
CA ARG A 44 -9.69 23.76 57.51
C ARG A 44 -10.67 23.57 56.36
N VAL A 45 -11.97 23.82 56.59
CA VAL A 45 -12.99 23.72 55.54
C VAL A 45 -12.77 24.74 54.42
N LEU A 46 -12.31 25.95 54.74
CA LEU A 46 -12.03 26.99 53.76
C LEU A 46 -10.71 26.80 53.00
N SER A 47 -9.76 26.00 53.52
CA SER A 47 -8.47 25.77 52.87
C SER A 47 -8.38 24.43 52.14
N GLU A 48 -9.20 23.44 52.49
CA GLU A 48 -9.35 22.19 51.73
C GLU A 48 -10.18 22.42 50.44
N GLY A 49 -9.81 21.73 49.36
CA GLY A 49 -10.59 21.75 48.12
C GLY A 49 -11.71 20.70 48.11
N PRO A 50 -12.51 20.63 47.05
CA PRO A 50 -13.66 19.73 46.99
C PRO A 50 -13.22 18.26 46.96
N THR A 51 -14.04 17.40 47.54
CA THR A 51 -13.96 15.94 47.33
C THR A 51 -14.87 15.56 46.19
N ILE A 52 -14.36 14.76 45.25
CA ILE A 52 -15.08 14.25 44.08
C ILE A 52 -15.12 12.73 44.09
N THR A 53 -16.08 12.19 43.35
CA THR A 53 -16.26 10.76 43.12
C THR A 53 -16.10 10.47 41.64
N ILE A 54 -15.28 9.49 41.28
CA ILE A 54 -15.04 9.07 39.90
C ILE A 54 -15.36 7.58 39.80
N VAL A 55 -16.26 7.21 38.91
CA VAL A 55 -16.68 5.82 38.69
C VAL A 55 -15.93 5.25 37.49
N PHE A 56 -15.13 4.20 37.71
CA PHE A 56 -14.43 3.46 36.66
C PHE A 56 -14.97 2.04 36.51
N LYS A 57 -14.84 1.43 35.33
CA LYS A 57 -15.11 -0.01 35.16
C LYS A 57 -14.07 -0.89 35.84
N ASN A 58 -12.82 -0.44 35.85
CA ASN A 58 -11.68 -1.09 36.50
C ASN A 58 -10.81 -0.04 37.21
N ALA A 59 -10.13 -0.44 38.28
CA ALA A 59 -9.25 0.46 39.06
C ALA A 59 -7.83 -0.11 39.22
N GLN A 60 -7.33 -0.76 38.16
CA GLN A 60 -6.04 -1.42 38.21
C GLN A 60 -4.91 -0.42 38.49
N GLY A 61 -4.17 -0.66 39.58
CA GLY A 61 -3.07 0.19 40.03
C GLY A 61 -3.48 1.54 40.66
N ILE A 62 -4.77 1.76 40.95
CA ILE A 62 -5.21 2.90 41.76
C ILE A 62 -5.13 2.52 43.24
N GLU A 63 -4.35 3.28 44.01
CA GLU A 63 -4.16 3.07 45.44
C GLU A 63 -4.57 4.30 46.26
N ALA A 64 -5.38 4.07 47.31
CA ALA A 64 -5.77 5.10 48.25
C ALA A 64 -4.54 5.68 48.98
N GLY A 65 -4.47 7.01 49.04
CA GLY A 65 -3.37 7.74 49.69
C GLY A 65 -2.07 7.79 48.88
N LYS A 66 -2.00 7.18 47.69
CA LYS A 66 -0.79 7.22 46.83
C LYS A 66 -1.06 7.79 45.45
N THR A 67 -2.14 7.35 44.80
CA THR A 67 -2.45 7.76 43.43
C THR A 67 -2.81 9.25 43.37
N ALA A 68 -2.08 10.00 42.56
CA ALA A 68 -2.32 11.42 42.32
C ALA A 68 -3.29 11.63 41.15
N VAL A 69 -4.04 12.74 41.19
CA VAL A 69 -4.80 13.27 40.06
C VAL A 69 -3.94 14.36 39.43
N LYS A 70 -3.62 14.24 38.14
CA LYS A 70 -2.71 15.15 37.44
C LYS A 70 -3.38 15.84 36.26
N TYR A 71 -3.08 17.13 36.11
CA TYR A 71 -3.43 17.94 34.95
C TYR A 71 -2.17 18.55 34.36
N LYS A 72 -1.89 18.31 33.07
CA LYS A 72 -0.65 18.80 32.41
C LYS A 72 0.61 18.45 33.24
N ASP A 73 0.68 17.22 33.73
CA ASP A 73 1.72 16.69 34.64
C ASP A 73 1.86 17.35 36.02
N VAL A 74 0.97 18.29 36.38
CA VAL A 74 0.91 18.92 37.70
C VAL A 74 -0.06 18.17 38.60
N ASN A 75 0.35 17.88 39.85
CA ASN A 75 -0.52 17.27 40.85
C ASN A 75 -1.61 18.26 41.31
N ILE A 76 -2.88 17.91 41.05
CA ILE A 76 -4.06 18.71 41.42
C ILE A 76 -4.96 18.02 42.43
N GLY A 77 -4.62 16.81 42.89
CA GLY A 77 -5.42 16.07 43.84
C GLY A 77 -4.86 14.69 44.16
N GLN A 78 -5.48 14.00 45.10
CA GLN A 78 -5.04 12.68 45.55
C GLN A 78 -6.22 11.77 45.85
N VAL A 79 -6.11 10.51 45.48
CA VAL A 79 -7.10 9.48 45.78
C VAL A 79 -7.13 9.26 47.29
N ALA A 80 -8.31 9.41 47.89
CA ALA A 80 -8.55 9.21 49.32
C ALA A 80 -9.10 7.81 49.62
N ALA A 81 -9.94 7.25 48.74
CA ALA A 81 -10.53 5.92 48.91
C ALA A 81 -10.85 5.27 47.56
N VAL A 82 -10.84 3.93 47.54
CA VAL A 82 -11.23 3.10 46.39
C VAL A 82 -12.17 2.02 46.92
N GLN A 83 -13.39 1.97 46.41
CA GLN A 83 -14.43 1.03 46.84
C GLN A 83 -15.12 0.42 45.62
N LEU A 84 -15.51 -0.84 45.72
CA LEU A 84 -16.36 -1.48 44.71
C LEU A 84 -17.80 -0.97 44.88
N SER A 85 -18.54 -0.79 43.78
CA SER A 85 -19.96 -0.41 43.85
C SER A 85 -20.80 -1.50 44.50
N ASP A 86 -21.98 -1.14 45.02
CA ASP A 86 -22.87 -2.07 45.73
C ASP A 86 -23.30 -3.27 44.88
N ASP A 87 -23.36 -3.09 43.54
CA ASP A 87 -23.68 -4.12 42.55
C ASP A 87 -22.44 -4.88 42.03
N TYR A 88 -21.25 -4.55 42.54
CA TYR A 88 -19.96 -5.12 42.15
C TYR A 88 -19.57 -4.93 40.68
N SER A 89 -20.26 -4.07 39.92
CA SER A 89 -20.03 -3.88 38.48
C SER A 89 -19.00 -2.79 38.15
N SER A 90 -18.69 -1.91 39.10
CA SER A 90 -17.84 -0.74 38.90
C SER A 90 -17.03 -0.39 40.15
N VAL A 91 -15.98 0.41 39.99
CA VAL A 91 -15.15 0.89 41.09
C VAL A 91 -15.36 2.39 41.28
N THR A 92 -15.76 2.76 42.49
CA THR A 92 -15.94 4.13 42.94
C THR A 92 -14.65 4.63 43.60
N VAL A 93 -14.05 5.64 42.99
CA VAL A 93 -12.82 6.29 43.48
C VAL A 93 -13.17 7.65 44.07
N THR A 94 -12.87 7.85 45.35
CA THR A 94 -13.02 9.16 46.01
C THR A 94 -11.68 9.89 45.97
N ALA A 95 -11.64 11.09 45.40
CA ALA A 95 -10.43 11.91 45.31
C ALA A 95 -10.62 13.27 45.97
N LYS A 96 -9.60 13.73 46.71
CA LYS A 96 -9.52 15.08 47.27
C LYS A 96 -8.78 15.98 46.29
N ILE A 97 -9.45 17.02 45.81
CA ILE A 97 -8.90 17.97 44.83
C ILE A 97 -8.34 19.19 45.57
N ALA A 98 -7.24 19.73 45.07
CA ALA A 98 -6.66 20.96 45.59
C ALA A 98 -7.59 22.15 45.38
N LYS A 99 -7.61 23.09 46.33
CA LYS A 99 -8.47 24.29 46.24
C LYS A 99 -8.22 25.10 44.95
N SER A 100 -6.99 25.16 44.47
CA SER A 100 -6.62 25.83 43.21
C SER A 100 -7.27 25.21 41.97
N ALA A 101 -7.62 23.93 42.02
CA ALA A 101 -8.25 23.19 40.92
C ALA A 101 -9.77 23.03 41.10
N ALA A 102 -10.36 23.61 42.15
CA ALA A 102 -11.78 23.48 42.44
C ALA A 102 -12.68 23.96 41.29
N ASN A 103 -12.29 25.06 40.62
CA ASN A 103 -13.04 25.63 39.50
C ASN A 103 -12.92 24.82 38.21
N LEU A 104 -12.05 23.80 38.16
CA LEU A 104 -11.92 22.91 37.00
C LEU A 104 -12.90 21.72 37.09
N MET A 105 -13.55 21.51 38.24
CA MET A 105 -14.48 20.40 38.47
C MET A 105 -15.86 20.73 37.89
N VAL A 106 -15.96 20.72 36.57
CA VAL A 106 -17.15 21.09 35.80
C VAL A 106 -17.75 19.90 35.06
N GLU A 107 -19.00 19.99 34.60
CA GLU A 107 -19.77 18.84 34.10
C GLU A 107 -19.10 18.02 32.98
N ASP A 108 -18.36 18.68 32.09
CA ASP A 108 -17.69 18.09 30.93
C ASP A 108 -16.21 17.77 31.17
N ALA A 109 -15.75 17.86 32.42
CA ALA A 109 -14.41 17.44 32.80
C ALA A 109 -14.23 15.92 32.68
N LYS A 110 -13.08 15.50 32.15
CA LYS A 110 -12.80 14.08 31.87
C LYS A 110 -11.68 13.56 32.75
N PHE A 111 -11.83 12.31 33.18
CA PHE A 111 -10.86 11.59 34.00
C PHE A 111 -10.54 10.25 33.36
N TRP A 112 -9.30 9.80 33.42
CA TRP A 112 -8.88 8.48 32.93
C TRP A 112 -7.70 7.96 33.76
N VAL A 113 -7.49 6.65 33.76
CA VAL A 113 -6.30 6.06 34.39
C VAL A 113 -5.16 6.09 33.38
N VAL A 114 -4.00 6.63 33.79
CA VAL A 114 -2.77 6.56 33.01
C VAL A 114 -1.92 5.40 33.54
N GLU A 115 -1.67 4.44 32.67
CA GLU A 115 -0.91 3.22 32.91
C GLU A 115 0.15 3.06 31.82
N PRO A 116 1.24 2.30 32.06
CA PRO A 116 2.26 2.08 31.04
C PRO A 116 1.70 1.21 29.92
N ARG A 117 1.82 1.67 28.67
CA ARG A 117 1.34 0.95 27.48
C ARG A 117 2.48 0.67 26.53
N ILE A 118 2.55 -0.57 26.04
CA ILE A 118 3.47 -1.01 25.00
C ILE A 118 2.64 -1.21 23.74
N THR A 119 2.91 -0.42 22.70
CA THR A 119 2.34 -0.59 21.36
C THR A 119 3.45 -0.99 20.38
N LEU A 120 3.07 -1.47 19.19
CA LEU A 120 4.06 -1.70 18.11
C LEU A 120 4.76 -0.41 17.68
N SER A 121 4.13 0.75 17.88
CA SER A 121 4.66 2.06 17.50
C SER A 121 5.53 2.72 18.58
N GLY A 122 5.58 2.18 19.80
CA GLY A 122 6.42 2.71 20.87
C GLY A 122 5.95 2.35 22.28
N VAL A 123 6.60 2.94 23.27
CA VAL A 123 6.26 2.77 24.69
C VAL A 123 5.80 4.11 25.25
N SER A 124 4.58 4.16 25.80
CA SER A 124 4.04 5.34 26.47
C SER A 124 3.85 5.08 27.96
N GLY A 125 3.87 6.15 28.76
CA GLY A 125 3.67 6.05 30.21
C GLY A 125 4.85 5.48 30.99
N LEU A 126 6.08 5.45 30.47
CA LEU A 126 7.27 4.95 31.19
C LEU A 126 7.47 5.59 32.58
N GLY A 127 7.06 6.86 32.77
CA GLY A 127 7.11 7.53 34.07
C GLY A 127 6.29 6.82 35.16
N THR A 128 5.28 6.04 34.78
CA THR A 128 4.46 5.24 35.71
C THR A 128 5.18 4.01 36.25
N LEU A 129 6.23 3.52 35.57
CA LEU A 129 7.04 2.41 36.07
C LEU A 129 7.77 2.77 37.37
N LEU A 130 8.13 4.05 37.53
CA LEU A 130 8.82 4.55 38.73
C LEU A 130 7.85 5.20 39.73
N SER A 131 6.83 5.92 39.24
CA SER A 131 5.93 6.75 40.07
C SER A 131 4.56 6.12 40.36
N GLY A 132 4.26 4.97 39.75
CA GLY A 132 2.95 4.31 39.80
C GLY A 132 1.92 4.90 38.83
N ASN A 133 0.77 4.23 38.72
CA ASN A 133 -0.36 4.73 37.94
C ASN A 133 -0.91 6.01 38.55
N TYR A 134 -1.42 6.92 37.72
CA TYR A 134 -2.07 8.16 38.15
C TYR A 134 -3.36 8.39 37.38
N ILE A 135 -4.23 9.27 37.91
CA ILE A 135 -5.45 9.66 37.23
C ILE A 135 -5.14 10.92 36.41
N GLY A 136 -5.28 10.83 35.10
CA GLY A 136 -5.23 11.98 34.20
C GLY A 136 -6.53 12.78 34.23
N PHE A 137 -6.41 14.08 34.03
CA PHE A 137 -7.51 15.03 34.02
C PHE A 137 -7.46 15.90 32.76
N GLU A 138 -8.62 16.18 32.18
CA GLU A 138 -8.82 17.20 31.14
C GLU A 138 -9.91 18.18 31.61
N ALA A 139 -9.59 19.47 31.53
CA ALA A 139 -10.51 20.53 31.93
C ALA A 139 -11.66 20.67 30.92
N GLY A 140 -12.88 20.78 31.44
CA GLY A 140 -14.06 21.10 30.66
C GLY A 140 -14.22 22.60 30.41
N ARG A 141 -15.22 22.95 29.58
CA ARG A 141 -15.64 24.33 29.27
C ARG A 141 -16.99 24.70 29.89
N SER A 142 -17.69 23.76 30.53
CA SER A 142 -18.96 24.04 31.19
C SER A 142 -18.79 25.02 32.35
N GLU A 143 -19.77 25.89 32.55
CA GLU A 143 -19.84 26.79 33.71
C GLU A 143 -20.44 26.10 34.96
N SER A 144 -21.04 24.92 34.76
CA SER A 144 -21.72 24.17 35.83
C SER A 144 -20.75 23.24 36.55
N GLY A 145 -20.63 23.42 37.87
CA GLY A 145 -19.79 22.58 38.72
C GLY A 145 -20.39 21.18 38.93
N LYS A 146 -19.54 20.16 38.96
CA LYS A 146 -19.93 18.76 39.21
C LYS A 146 -18.96 18.09 40.18
N ARG A 147 -19.46 17.12 40.97
CA ARG A 147 -18.65 16.34 41.92
C ARG A 147 -18.63 14.84 41.67
N SER A 148 -19.47 14.36 40.76
CA SER A 148 -19.55 12.95 40.38
C SER A 148 -19.23 12.81 38.90
N PHE A 149 -18.25 11.97 38.59
CA PHE A 149 -17.70 11.82 37.24
C PHE A 149 -17.65 10.35 36.85
N THR A 150 -17.71 10.12 35.54
CA THR A 150 -17.48 8.80 34.96
C THR A 150 -16.09 8.82 34.34
N GLY A 151 -15.24 7.89 34.76
CA GLY A 151 -13.91 7.71 34.21
C GLY A 151 -13.93 7.06 32.84
N LEU A 152 -13.11 7.58 31.93
CA LEU A 152 -12.88 7.01 30.61
C LEU A 152 -12.02 5.76 30.73
N ALA A 153 -12.39 4.70 30.00
CA ALA A 153 -11.64 3.46 29.95
C ALA A 153 -10.35 3.56 29.13
N VAL A 154 -10.32 4.47 28.15
CA VAL A 154 -9.18 4.71 27.27
C VAL A 154 -8.76 6.17 27.45
N PRO A 155 -7.46 6.46 27.66
CA PRO A 155 -6.98 7.83 27.72
C PRO A 155 -7.32 8.55 26.42
N PRO A 156 -7.83 9.80 26.47
CA PRO A 156 -7.88 10.63 25.29
C PRO A 156 -6.44 10.88 24.84
N ILE A 157 -6.11 10.42 23.63
CA ILE A 157 -4.76 10.55 23.06
C ILE A 157 -4.46 12.02 22.71
N ILE A 158 -5.50 12.85 22.64
CA ILE A 158 -5.42 14.28 22.38
C ILE A 158 -6.25 14.98 23.44
N THR A 159 -5.58 15.81 24.22
CA THR A 159 -6.21 16.83 25.05
C THR A 159 -6.70 17.95 24.14
N GLY A 160 -7.91 18.47 24.35
CA GLY A 160 -8.58 19.47 23.49
C GLY A 160 -7.84 20.80 23.25
N ASP A 161 -6.67 20.98 23.86
CA ASP A 161 -5.75 22.11 23.67
C ASP A 161 -4.71 21.89 22.56
N GLN A 162 -4.55 20.68 22.02
CA GLN A 162 -3.59 20.44 20.94
C GLN A 162 -4.09 21.03 19.61
N PRO A 163 -3.32 21.92 18.96
CA PRO A 163 -3.72 22.51 17.68
C PRO A 163 -3.62 21.48 16.55
N GLY A 164 -4.69 21.34 15.77
CA GLY A 164 -4.80 20.40 14.66
C GLY A 164 -6.27 20.11 14.30
N ARG A 165 -6.50 19.12 13.44
CA ARG A 165 -7.84 18.68 13.04
C ARG A 165 -7.99 17.16 13.10
N GLN A 166 -9.19 16.72 13.43
CA GLN A 166 -9.57 15.30 13.35
C GLN A 166 -10.21 15.02 11.98
N PHE A 167 -9.97 13.82 11.45
CA PHE A 167 -10.58 13.32 10.22
C PHE A 167 -11.00 11.86 10.39
N LEU A 168 -12.00 11.44 9.62
CA LEU A 168 -12.50 10.08 9.63
C LEU A 168 -12.05 9.35 8.37
N LEU A 169 -11.41 8.20 8.52
CA LEU A 169 -11.01 7.34 7.40
C LEU A 169 -11.86 6.07 7.38
N LYS A 170 -12.49 5.81 6.24
CA LYS A 170 -13.23 4.56 5.96
C LYS A 170 -12.27 3.54 5.37
N ALA A 171 -12.12 2.40 6.03
CA ALA A 171 -11.28 1.29 5.58
C ALA A 171 -12.08 -0.01 5.45
N ASN A 172 -11.68 -0.92 4.55
CA ASN A 172 -12.31 -2.25 4.45
C ASN A 172 -11.96 -3.13 5.66
N ASP A 173 -10.76 -2.95 6.21
CA ASP A 173 -10.26 -3.63 7.40
C ASP A 173 -9.28 -2.72 8.15
N LEU A 174 -8.92 -3.10 9.39
CA LEU A 174 -8.00 -2.33 10.23
C LEU A 174 -6.53 -2.49 9.82
N GLY A 175 -6.19 -3.56 9.08
CA GLY A 175 -4.81 -3.92 8.76
C GLY A 175 -3.91 -4.03 10.00
N SER A 176 -2.74 -3.40 9.93
CA SER A 176 -1.76 -3.30 11.02
C SER A 176 -1.92 -2.01 11.85
N LEU A 177 -3.01 -1.28 11.69
CA LEU A 177 -3.22 0.00 12.37
C LEU A 177 -3.63 -0.23 13.83
N GLY A 178 -3.06 0.55 14.73
CA GLY A 178 -3.43 0.61 16.12
C GLY A 178 -3.63 2.04 16.57
N ILE A 179 -4.20 2.20 17.76
CA ILE A 179 -4.21 3.49 18.46
C ILE A 179 -2.75 3.97 18.62
N GLY A 180 -2.48 5.21 18.19
CA GLY A 180 -1.13 5.78 18.18
C GLY A 180 -0.28 5.41 16.96
N SER A 181 -0.82 4.72 15.96
CA SER A 181 -0.12 4.55 14.68
C SER A 181 0.14 5.92 14.03
N PRO A 182 1.36 6.20 13.53
CA PRO A 182 1.72 7.51 12.99
C PRO A 182 1.02 7.80 11.66
N VAL A 183 0.67 9.06 11.45
CA VAL A 183 0.19 9.61 10.17
C VAL A 183 1.30 10.48 9.60
N TYR A 184 1.68 10.24 8.35
CA TYR A 184 2.77 10.91 7.67
C TYR A 184 2.26 11.84 6.56
N TYR A 185 2.88 13.01 6.45
CA TYR A 185 2.77 13.89 5.28
C TYR A 185 4.15 13.99 4.63
N ARG A 186 4.29 13.56 3.37
CA ARG A 186 5.59 13.54 2.67
C ARG A 186 6.72 12.91 3.52
N ARG A 187 6.41 11.81 4.22
CA ARG A 187 7.30 11.08 5.17
C ARG A 187 7.65 11.81 6.48
N LEU A 188 7.08 12.98 6.74
CA LEU A 188 7.21 13.67 8.03
C LEU A 188 6.07 13.24 8.97
N PRO A 189 6.34 12.94 10.25
CA PRO A 189 5.29 12.62 11.21
C PRO A 189 4.39 13.84 11.40
N ALA A 190 3.14 13.71 10.96
CA ALA A 190 2.15 14.77 10.89
C ALA A 190 0.98 14.55 11.85
N GLY A 191 0.83 13.36 12.42
CA GLY A 191 -0.31 13.03 13.25
C GLY A 191 -0.30 11.59 13.71
N GLN A 192 -1.47 11.11 14.18
CA GLN A 192 -1.63 9.74 14.65
C GLN A 192 -3.09 9.27 14.60
N VAL A 193 -3.29 7.94 14.61
CA VAL A 193 -4.59 7.30 14.81
C VAL A 193 -5.04 7.46 16.26
N VAL A 194 -6.27 7.93 16.46
CA VAL A 194 -6.82 8.26 17.78
C VAL A 194 -7.89 7.28 18.25
N ALA A 195 -8.63 6.70 17.31
CA ALA A 195 -9.63 5.70 17.62
C ALA A 195 -9.94 4.89 16.36
N TYR A 196 -10.52 3.72 16.54
CA TYR A 196 -11.16 2.98 15.47
C TYR A 196 -12.39 2.25 16.00
N GLU A 197 -13.39 2.10 15.16
CA GLU A 197 -14.63 1.38 15.47
C GLU A 197 -15.14 0.64 14.23
N LEU A 198 -15.84 -0.48 14.43
CA LEU A 198 -16.54 -1.13 13.32
C LEU A 198 -17.73 -0.23 12.93
N ALA A 199 -17.86 0.06 11.64
CA ALA A 199 -19.01 0.81 11.13
C ALA A 199 -20.31 0.07 11.48
N LYS A 200 -21.40 0.83 11.64
CA LYS A 200 -22.70 0.29 12.10
C LYS A 200 -23.27 -0.81 11.20
N ASP A 201 -22.89 -0.81 9.92
CA ASP A 201 -23.30 -1.81 8.92
C ASP A 201 -22.42 -3.08 8.92
N GLY A 202 -21.31 -3.07 9.66
CA GLY A 202 -20.33 -4.16 9.71
C GLY A 202 -19.49 -4.33 8.45
N GLN A 203 -19.59 -3.42 7.46
CA GLN A 203 -18.90 -3.56 6.17
C GLN A 203 -17.58 -2.80 6.10
N ALA A 204 -17.36 -1.85 7.02
CA ALA A 204 -16.16 -1.00 7.06
C ALA A 204 -15.67 -0.79 8.50
N VAL A 205 -14.43 -0.33 8.61
CA VAL A 205 -13.82 0.15 9.85
C VAL A 205 -13.65 1.66 9.75
N ASP A 206 -14.18 2.36 10.75
CA ASP A 206 -14.12 3.80 10.91
C ASP A 206 -12.87 4.14 11.74
N VAL A 207 -11.82 4.64 11.08
CA VAL A 207 -10.54 5.00 11.71
C VAL A 207 -10.48 6.51 11.89
N LYS A 208 -10.53 6.99 13.13
CA LYS A 208 -10.35 8.40 13.46
C LYS A 208 -8.86 8.72 13.56
N ILE A 209 -8.44 9.74 12.85
CA ILE A 209 -7.07 10.27 12.89
C ILE A 209 -7.08 11.71 13.37
N PHE A 210 -5.93 12.14 13.89
CA PHE A 210 -5.66 13.55 14.13
C PHE A 210 -4.40 13.96 13.41
N VAL A 211 -4.47 15.09 12.74
CA VAL A 211 -3.35 15.72 12.05
C VAL A 211 -3.01 16.99 12.81
N ASN A 212 -1.78 17.07 13.28
CA ASN A 212 -1.26 18.19 14.06
C ASN A 212 -1.13 19.44 13.17
N ALA A 213 -1.35 20.62 13.75
CA ALA A 213 -0.92 21.86 13.10
C ALA A 213 0.61 21.90 13.00
N PRO A 214 1.19 22.42 11.90
CA PRO A 214 0.53 23.07 10.77
C PRO A 214 0.19 22.12 9.60
N TYR A 215 0.24 20.79 9.80
CA TYR A 215 0.01 19.84 8.72
C TYR A 215 -1.48 19.67 8.36
N ASP A 216 -2.38 19.99 9.30
CA ASP A 216 -3.83 19.93 9.13
C ASP A 216 -4.32 20.77 7.94
N GLN A 217 -3.64 21.88 7.62
CA GLN A 217 -3.94 22.74 6.47
C GLN A 217 -3.68 22.06 5.12
N TYR A 218 -2.87 21.00 5.06
CA TYR A 218 -2.57 20.26 3.83
C TYR A 218 -3.58 19.15 3.55
N VAL A 219 -4.54 18.93 4.44
CA VAL A 219 -5.67 18.04 4.20
C VAL A 219 -6.78 18.86 3.58
N ASN A 220 -7.10 18.56 2.32
CA ASN A 220 -8.18 19.15 1.53
C ASN A 220 -9.11 18.04 0.99
N PRO A 221 -10.28 18.35 0.42
CA PRO A 221 -11.19 17.31 -0.08
C PRO A 221 -10.62 16.46 -1.22
N GLY A 222 -9.54 16.90 -1.90
CA GLY A 222 -8.80 16.11 -2.88
C GLY A 222 -7.74 15.16 -2.30
N THR A 223 -7.48 15.24 -0.99
CA THR A 223 -6.43 14.48 -0.30
C THR A 223 -6.73 13.00 -0.28
N ARG A 224 -5.71 12.18 -0.51
CA ARG A 224 -5.79 10.73 -0.52
C ARG A 224 -4.98 10.17 0.63
N PHE A 225 -5.57 9.22 1.36
CA PHE A 225 -4.93 8.52 2.46
C PHE A 225 -4.63 7.07 2.05
N TRP A 226 -3.47 6.56 2.40
CA TRP A 226 -3.13 5.14 2.18
C TRP A 226 -2.39 4.54 3.35
N ASN A 227 -2.44 3.21 3.42
CA ASN A 227 -1.63 2.46 4.36
C ASN A 227 -0.15 2.54 3.95
N ALA A 228 0.68 3.11 4.82
CA ALA A 228 2.13 3.23 4.65
C ALA A 228 2.87 2.03 5.28
N SER A 229 2.14 0.98 5.65
CA SER A 229 2.68 -0.25 6.23
C SER A 229 2.86 -1.30 5.12
N GLY A 230 4.08 -1.79 4.92
CA GLY A 230 4.33 -3.01 4.15
C GLY A 230 5.34 -2.87 3.01
N PHE A 231 5.73 -4.03 2.49
CA PHE A 231 6.49 -4.18 1.25
C PHE A 231 5.51 -4.08 0.08
N ASP A 232 5.61 -3.03 -0.73
CA ASP A 232 4.90 -2.97 -2.01
C ASP A 232 5.78 -3.64 -3.08
N LEU A 233 5.48 -4.92 -3.33
CA LEU A 233 6.13 -5.74 -4.33
C LEU A 233 5.10 -6.02 -5.42
N SER A 234 5.19 -5.33 -6.55
CA SER A 234 4.29 -5.57 -7.68
C SER A 234 5.04 -6.25 -8.82
N LEU A 235 4.48 -7.35 -9.33
CA LEU A 235 4.97 -8.05 -10.52
C LEU A 235 3.96 -7.83 -11.65
N GLY A 236 4.35 -7.00 -12.63
CA GLY A 236 3.55 -6.73 -13.82
C GLY A 236 4.13 -7.38 -15.07
N ALA A 237 3.42 -7.21 -16.20
CA ALA A 237 3.90 -7.62 -17.52
C ALA A 237 5.24 -6.96 -17.91
N ASN A 238 5.55 -5.80 -17.32
CA ASN A 238 6.79 -5.04 -17.53
C ASN A 238 7.95 -5.47 -16.61
N GLY A 239 7.74 -6.46 -15.72
CA GLY A 239 8.77 -6.94 -14.79
C GLY A 239 8.40 -6.73 -13.30
N LEU A 240 9.42 -6.82 -12.45
CA LEU A 240 9.30 -6.66 -11.00
C LEU A 240 9.55 -5.19 -10.61
N ASP A 241 8.54 -4.53 -10.04
CA ASP A 241 8.64 -3.19 -9.44
C ASP A 241 8.70 -3.36 -7.91
N VAL A 242 9.86 -3.03 -7.33
CA VAL A 242 10.08 -3.09 -5.87
C VAL A 242 10.16 -1.67 -5.34
N ARG A 243 9.14 -1.25 -4.58
CA ARG A 243 9.12 0.06 -3.92
C ARG A 243 9.38 -0.12 -2.43
N THR A 244 10.63 0.13 -2.01
CA THR A 244 11.00 0.07 -0.60
C THR A 244 10.59 1.37 0.09
N GLN A 245 9.59 1.31 0.97
CA GLN A 245 9.21 2.42 1.83
C GLN A 245 10.22 2.59 3.00
N SER A 246 10.12 3.71 3.73
CA SER A 246 11.03 4.07 4.83
C SER A 246 11.19 2.94 5.85
N MET A 247 12.42 2.64 6.26
CA MET A 247 12.76 1.56 7.19
C MET A 247 12.10 1.70 8.58
N VAL A 248 11.68 2.91 8.97
CA VAL A 248 10.90 3.16 10.21
C VAL A 248 9.41 2.81 10.03
N ALA A 249 8.84 3.03 8.84
CA ALA A 249 7.45 2.66 8.51
C ALA A 249 7.27 1.14 8.37
N LEU A 250 8.35 0.42 8.02
CA LEU A 250 8.36 -1.04 7.90
C LEU A 250 8.09 -1.79 9.23
N ILE A 251 8.38 -1.17 10.39
CA ILE A 251 8.32 -1.85 11.70
C ILE A 251 7.07 -1.44 12.50
N ALA A 252 6.71 -0.15 12.50
CA ALA A 252 5.59 0.34 13.30
C ALA A 252 4.24 0.35 12.55
N GLY A 253 4.27 0.24 11.22
CA GLY A 253 3.13 0.57 10.37
C GLY A 253 2.72 2.05 10.49
N GLY A 254 1.83 2.50 9.61
CA GLY A 254 1.34 3.87 9.65
C GLY A 254 0.42 4.22 8.49
N LEU A 255 -0.01 5.47 8.48
CA LEU A 255 -0.83 6.07 7.44
C LEU A 255 0.00 7.15 6.75
N ALA A 256 -0.24 7.39 5.48
CA ALA A 256 0.29 8.55 4.78
C ALA A 256 -0.81 9.25 3.99
N PHE A 257 -0.64 10.55 3.79
CA PHE A 257 -1.54 11.33 2.97
C PHE A 257 -0.81 12.34 2.10
N GLU A 258 -1.34 12.56 0.91
CA GLU A 258 -0.91 13.61 -0.02
C GLU A 258 -2.08 14.05 -0.89
N THR A 259 -2.01 15.28 -1.40
CA THR A 259 -2.93 15.78 -2.43
C THR A 259 -2.36 15.45 -3.80
N PRO A 260 -3.11 14.73 -4.67
CA PRO A 260 -2.64 14.43 -6.01
C PRO A 260 -2.47 15.70 -6.85
N PRO A 261 -1.46 15.78 -7.72
CA PRO A 261 -1.18 16.97 -8.53
C PRO A 261 -2.31 17.31 -9.53
N PHE A 262 -3.17 16.35 -9.86
CA PHE A 262 -4.31 16.52 -10.76
C PHE A 262 -5.59 17.00 -10.07
N SER A 263 -5.60 17.09 -8.73
CA SER A 263 -6.71 17.66 -7.96
C SER A 263 -6.17 18.63 -6.89
N PRO A 264 -5.50 19.73 -7.31
CA PRO A 264 -4.97 20.71 -6.38
C PRO A 264 -6.13 21.56 -5.85
N GLN A 265 -6.82 21.06 -4.82
CA GLN A 265 -7.74 21.87 -4.05
C GLN A 265 -6.97 22.60 -2.95
N THR A 266 -7.16 23.90 -2.86
CA THR A 266 -6.43 24.76 -1.92
C THR A 266 -7.12 24.90 -0.57
N GLU A 267 -8.43 24.71 -0.50
CA GLU A 267 -9.19 24.90 0.73
C GLU A 267 -9.01 23.70 1.69
N PRO A 268 -8.57 23.94 2.94
CA PRO A 268 -8.48 22.88 3.93
C PRO A 268 -9.84 22.24 4.22
N ALA A 269 -9.87 20.92 4.33
CA ALA A 269 -11.06 20.17 4.67
C ALA A 269 -11.57 20.53 6.07
N ALA A 270 -12.89 20.53 6.24
CA ALA A 270 -13.52 20.72 7.55
C ALA A 270 -13.07 19.64 8.54
N ALA A 271 -13.09 19.97 9.83
CA ALA A 271 -12.89 18.97 10.88
C ALA A 271 -13.96 17.87 10.75
N GLU A 272 -13.54 16.63 11.01
CA GLU A 272 -14.33 15.40 10.86
C GLU A 272 -14.79 15.08 9.43
N ALA A 273 -14.17 15.69 8.41
CA ALA A 273 -14.39 15.27 7.04
C ALA A 273 -14.00 13.79 6.84
N GLU A 274 -14.80 13.09 6.02
CA GLU A 274 -14.62 11.67 5.72
C GLU A 274 -13.74 11.46 4.49
N PHE A 275 -12.84 10.49 4.58
CA PHE A 275 -11.95 10.06 3.50
C PHE A 275 -11.91 8.54 3.39
N ILE A 276 -11.49 8.02 2.24
CA ILE A 276 -11.25 6.59 2.05
C ILE A 276 -9.79 6.28 2.35
N LEU A 277 -9.54 5.24 3.14
CA LEU A 277 -8.21 4.68 3.33
C LEU A 277 -7.94 3.64 2.24
N HIS A 278 -6.98 3.94 1.37
CA HIS A 278 -6.52 3.02 0.34
C HIS A 278 -5.46 2.04 0.87
N GLY A 279 -5.35 0.87 0.24
CA GLY A 279 -4.36 -0.15 0.63
C GLY A 279 -2.92 0.27 0.38
N ASP A 280 -2.66 1.08 -0.65
CA ASP A 280 -1.32 1.49 -1.06
C ASP A 280 -1.33 2.84 -1.80
N GLN A 281 -0.15 3.44 -1.99
CA GLN A 281 0.01 4.73 -2.66
C GLN A 281 -0.38 4.67 -4.14
N ALA A 282 -0.04 3.59 -4.85
CA ALA A 282 -0.32 3.48 -6.27
C ALA A 282 -1.83 3.50 -6.52
N THR A 283 -2.61 2.77 -5.72
CA THR A 283 -4.08 2.74 -5.74
C THR A 283 -4.66 4.10 -5.32
N ALA A 284 -4.14 4.73 -4.27
CA ALA A 284 -4.59 6.05 -3.82
C ALA A 284 -4.39 7.16 -4.87
N MET A 285 -3.31 7.07 -5.65
CA MET A 285 -2.91 8.07 -6.65
C MET A 285 -3.43 7.79 -8.05
N LYS A 286 -4.22 6.71 -8.25
CA LYS A 286 -4.89 6.47 -9.54
C LYS A 286 -5.79 7.65 -9.87
N GLN A 287 -5.61 8.23 -11.06
CA GLN A 287 -6.51 9.26 -11.56
C GLN A 287 -7.92 8.68 -11.72
N PRO A 288 -8.98 9.40 -11.31
CA PRO A 288 -10.34 9.04 -11.67
C PRO A 288 -10.48 9.05 -13.19
N GLU A 289 -11.02 7.98 -13.76
CA GLU A 289 -11.18 7.84 -15.22
C GLU A 289 -12.66 7.88 -15.58
N PRO A 290 -13.25 9.08 -15.72
CA PRO A 290 -14.70 9.27 -15.83
C PRO A 290 -15.30 8.66 -17.11
N MET A 291 -14.47 8.35 -18.10
CA MET A 291 -14.88 7.82 -19.40
C MET A 291 -14.69 6.30 -19.54
N ALA A 292 -14.64 5.57 -18.43
CA ALA A 292 -14.50 4.12 -18.42
C ALA A 292 -15.70 3.42 -19.08
N ARG A 293 -15.45 2.55 -20.07
CA ARG A 293 -16.49 1.74 -20.73
C ARG A 293 -16.19 0.26 -20.65
N ARG A 294 -17.21 -0.53 -20.30
CA ARG A 294 -17.12 -1.99 -20.16
C ARG A 294 -17.55 -2.71 -21.43
N TYR A 295 -16.81 -3.75 -21.77
CA TYR A 295 -16.99 -4.57 -22.96
C TYR A 295 -16.81 -6.05 -22.60
N VAL A 296 -17.25 -6.93 -23.50
CA VAL A 296 -17.12 -8.37 -23.35
C VAL A 296 -16.41 -8.95 -24.57
N LEU A 297 -15.58 -9.96 -24.33
CA LEU A 297 -14.96 -10.81 -25.34
C LEU A 297 -15.33 -12.26 -25.09
N HIS A 298 -15.49 -12.99 -26.19
CA HIS A 298 -15.63 -14.45 -26.16
C HIS A 298 -14.45 -15.10 -26.86
N PHE A 299 -13.83 -16.09 -26.22
CA PHE A 299 -12.69 -16.83 -26.77
C PHE A 299 -13.01 -18.33 -26.82
N ASP A 300 -12.69 -18.95 -27.95
CA ASP A 300 -12.76 -20.41 -28.15
C ASP A 300 -11.44 -21.11 -27.80
N GLU A 301 -10.56 -20.44 -27.04
CA GLU A 301 -9.25 -20.93 -26.63
C GLU A 301 -9.06 -20.84 -25.10
N SER A 302 -7.95 -21.39 -24.61
CA SER A 302 -7.65 -21.38 -23.18
C SER A 302 -7.37 -19.97 -22.65
N LEU A 303 -8.11 -19.56 -21.61
CA LEU A 303 -7.88 -18.32 -20.86
C LEU A 303 -6.75 -18.45 -19.83
N ARG A 304 -6.04 -19.59 -19.76
CA ARG A 304 -4.96 -19.80 -18.80
C ARG A 304 -3.87 -18.74 -18.94
N GLY A 305 -3.50 -18.14 -17.81
CA GLY A 305 -2.50 -17.06 -17.76
C GLY A 305 -3.10 -15.66 -17.91
N LEU A 306 -4.39 -15.54 -18.26
CA LEU A 306 -5.11 -14.28 -18.24
C LEU A 306 -5.76 -14.07 -16.87
N SER A 307 -5.43 -12.98 -16.19
CA SER A 307 -5.94 -12.65 -14.85
C SER A 307 -6.73 -11.34 -14.84
N VAL A 308 -7.55 -11.13 -13.81
CA VAL A 308 -8.12 -9.81 -13.51
C VAL A 308 -6.96 -8.81 -13.31
N GLY A 309 -7.10 -7.62 -13.88
CA GLY A 309 -6.05 -6.60 -13.96
C GLY A 309 -5.06 -6.75 -15.12
N ALA A 310 -5.16 -7.83 -15.92
CA ALA A 310 -4.31 -7.95 -17.11
C ALA A 310 -4.57 -6.79 -18.07
N PRO A 311 -3.52 -6.19 -18.68
CA PRO A 311 -3.68 -5.02 -19.51
C PRO A 311 -4.46 -5.35 -20.79
N VAL A 312 -5.26 -4.39 -21.23
CA VAL A 312 -5.87 -4.38 -22.55
C VAL A 312 -5.14 -3.32 -23.38
N THR A 313 -4.46 -3.76 -24.41
CA THR A 313 -3.61 -2.89 -25.23
C THR A 313 -4.20 -2.67 -26.61
N LEU A 314 -3.92 -1.52 -27.22
CA LEU A 314 -4.14 -1.24 -28.63
C LEU A 314 -2.78 -0.92 -29.22
N LEU A 315 -2.32 -1.69 -30.21
CA LEU A 315 -0.98 -1.52 -30.79
C LEU A 315 0.14 -1.52 -29.72
N GLY A 316 0.00 -2.34 -28.68
CA GLY A 316 0.93 -2.41 -27.55
C GLY A 316 0.77 -1.32 -26.47
N LEU A 317 -0.08 -0.32 -26.68
CA LEU A 317 -0.33 0.76 -25.73
C LEU A 317 -1.49 0.39 -24.79
N ALA A 318 -1.25 0.41 -23.48
CA ALA A 318 -2.27 0.04 -22.49
C ALA A 318 -3.39 1.10 -22.42
N GLY A 319 -4.59 0.70 -22.88
CA GLY A 319 -5.79 1.53 -22.87
C GLY A 319 -6.88 1.02 -21.93
N GLY A 320 -6.69 -0.13 -21.29
CA GLY A 320 -7.71 -0.77 -20.46
C GLY A 320 -7.17 -1.89 -19.58
N GLU A 321 -8.07 -2.55 -18.87
CA GLU A 321 -7.74 -3.70 -18.01
C GLU A 321 -8.89 -4.72 -17.97
N VAL A 322 -8.53 -5.99 -17.77
CA VAL A 322 -9.48 -7.09 -17.56
C VAL A 322 -10.14 -6.95 -16.19
N THR A 323 -11.47 -6.92 -16.15
CA THR A 323 -12.24 -6.81 -14.90
C THR A 323 -12.80 -8.15 -14.44
N SER A 324 -13.00 -9.11 -15.35
CA SER A 324 -13.51 -10.44 -15.00
C SER A 324 -13.11 -11.49 -16.04
N VAL A 325 -12.82 -12.71 -15.58
CA VAL A 325 -12.47 -13.87 -16.42
C VAL A 325 -13.35 -15.03 -15.98
N GLY A 326 -14.08 -15.63 -16.93
CA GLY A 326 -15.00 -16.73 -16.64
C GLY A 326 -15.35 -17.54 -17.88
N LEU A 327 -16.45 -18.28 -17.79
CA LEU A 327 -17.02 -19.09 -18.87
C LEU A 327 -18.43 -18.62 -19.17
N ASP A 328 -18.83 -18.74 -20.43
CA ASP A 328 -20.20 -18.54 -20.88
C ASP A 328 -20.63 -19.71 -21.77
N ILE A 329 -21.93 -19.98 -21.83
CA ILE A 329 -22.50 -21.03 -22.66
C ILE A 329 -23.23 -20.35 -23.80
N GLU A 330 -22.83 -20.63 -25.03
CA GLU A 330 -23.51 -20.09 -26.18
C GLU A 330 -24.93 -20.70 -26.30
N PRO A 331 -26.01 -19.89 -26.29
CA PRO A 331 -27.38 -20.40 -26.23
C PRO A 331 -27.77 -21.31 -27.39
N LYS A 332 -27.23 -21.03 -28.59
CA LYS A 332 -27.58 -21.75 -29.83
C LYS A 332 -26.81 -23.05 -29.99
N SER A 333 -25.49 -23.01 -29.75
CA SER A 333 -24.60 -24.16 -29.97
C SER A 333 -24.39 -25.02 -28.73
N LYS A 334 -24.77 -24.52 -27.54
CA LYS A 334 -24.48 -25.10 -26.22
C LYS A 334 -22.98 -25.32 -25.97
N ARG A 335 -22.11 -24.63 -26.71
CA ARG A 335 -20.66 -24.73 -26.53
C ARG A 335 -20.22 -23.84 -25.38
N LEU A 336 -19.33 -24.36 -24.55
CA LEU A 336 -18.60 -23.59 -23.55
C LEU A 336 -17.55 -22.73 -24.25
N ARG A 337 -17.51 -21.45 -23.91
CA ARG A 337 -16.50 -20.51 -24.39
C ARG A 337 -16.00 -19.65 -23.24
N GLY A 338 -14.75 -19.20 -23.34
CA GLY A 338 -14.19 -18.22 -22.42
C GLY A 338 -14.95 -16.91 -22.53
N ARG A 339 -15.29 -16.29 -21.40
CA ARG A 339 -15.87 -14.95 -21.33
C ARG A 339 -14.96 -14.05 -20.54
N VAL A 340 -14.54 -12.95 -21.17
CA VAL A 340 -13.68 -11.96 -20.54
C VAL A 340 -14.38 -10.61 -20.56
N GLU A 341 -14.55 -10.01 -19.39
CA GLU A 341 -15.02 -8.65 -19.27
C GLU A 341 -13.83 -7.72 -19.05
N PHE A 342 -13.85 -6.58 -19.72
CA PHE A 342 -12.78 -5.61 -19.61
C PHE A 342 -13.32 -4.19 -19.65
N VAL A 343 -12.53 -3.27 -19.13
CA VAL A 343 -12.80 -1.83 -19.15
C VAL A 343 -11.75 -1.14 -19.99
N VAL A 344 -12.19 -0.15 -20.77
CA VAL A 344 -11.31 0.72 -21.58
C VAL A 344 -11.42 2.15 -21.07
N TYR A 345 -10.29 2.83 -21.06
CA TYR A 345 -10.08 4.22 -20.68
C TYR A 345 -9.59 4.99 -21.90
N PRO A 346 -10.50 5.57 -22.71
CA PRO A 346 -10.11 6.28 -23.93
C PRO A 346 -9.12 7.42 -23.66
N GLU A 347 -9.22 8.08 -22.51
CA GLU A 347 -8.33 9.17 -22.09
C GLU A 347 -6.85 8.73 -22.04
N ARG A 348 -6.55 7.49 -21.63
CA ARG A 348 -5.16 6.96 -21.64
C ARG A 348 -4.56 6.91 -23.04
N LEU A 349 -5.36 6.52 -24.03
CA LEU A 349 -4.93 6.44 -25.43
C LEU A 349 -4.85 7.84 -26.06
N ILE A 350 -5.78 8.73 -25.75
CA ILE A 350 -5.80 10.11 -26.26
C ILE A 350 -4.62 10.91 -25.72
N ALA A 351 -4.25 10.73 -24.44
CA ALA A 351 -3.10 11.38 -23.82
C ALA A 351 -1.76 11.03 -24.48
N GLN A 352 -1.70 9.93 -25.24
CA GLN A 352 -0.52 9.49 -25.98
C GLN A 352 -0.48 10.02 -27.43
N MET A 353 -1.51 10.73 -27.88
CA MET A 353 -1.56 11.34 -29.21
C MET A 353 -0.79 12.68 -29.25
N HIS A 354 0.05 12.87 -30.26
CA HIS A 354 0.78 14.13 -30.49
C HIS A 354 -0.03 15.09 -31.39
N ASP A 355 0.15 16.42 -31.18
CA ASP A 355 -0.36 17.57 -31.97
C ASP A 355 -1.85 17.62 -32.34
N ALA A 356 -2.61 18.59 -31.81
CA ALA A 356 -4.00 19.02 -32.16
C ALA A 356 -5.12 17.96 -32.29
N GLN A 357 -4.77 16.68 -32.34
CA GLN A 357 -5.60 15.48 -32.28
C GLN A 357 -6.22 15.21 -30.90
N PRO A 358 -5.67 15.67 -29.75
CA PRO A 358 -6.31 15.44 -28.45
C PRO A 358 -7.73 16.02 -28.39
N VAL A 359 -7.94 17.21 -28.95
CA VAL A 359 -9.26 17.86 -28.98
C VAL A 359 -10.27 17.07 -29.83
N ARG A 360 -9.83 16.51 -30.96
CA ARG A 360 -10.67 15.64 -31.81
C ARG A 360 -10.92 14.29 -31.16
N GLY A 361 -9.91 13.69 -30.54
CA GLY A 361 -10.00 12.44 -29.78
C GLY A 361 -10.95 12.55 -28.58
N GLU A 362 -10.84 13.63 -27.81
CA GLU A 362 -11.75 13.93 -26.69
C GLU A 362 -13.20 14.14 -27.16
N MET A 363 -13.41 14.90 -28.24
CA MET A 363 -14.75 15.08 -28.81
C MET A 363 -15.35 13.76 -29.32
N LEU A 364 -14.53 12.89 -29.93
CA LEU A 364 -14.95 11.56 -30.37
C LEU A 364 -15.25 10.64 -29.18
N ALA A 365 -14.46 10.70 -28.11
CA ALA A 365 -14.64 9.84 -26.95
C ALA A 365 -15.84 10.23 -26.08
N ARG A 366 -16.22 11.52 -26.02
CA ARG A 366 -17.30 12.04 -25.15
C ARG A 366 -18.71 11.78 -25.71
N VAL A 367 -18.86 11.69 -27.03
CA VAL A 367 -20.18 11.52 -27.68
C VAL A 367 -20.40 10.04 -28.01
N SER A 368 -21.22 9.34 -27.21
CA SER A 368 -21.41 7.89 -27.32
C SER A 368 -21.70 7.39 -28.74
N PRO A 369 -22.65 7.96 -29.51
CA PRO A 369 -22.95 7.46 -30.86
C PRO A 369 -21.78 7.63 -31.86
N ARG A 370 -21.00 8.71 -31.73
CA ARG A 370 -19.84 8.95 -32.61
C ARG A 370 -18.69 8.01 -32.28
N ARG A 371 -18.46 7.76 -30.99
CA ARG A 371 -17.46 6.80 -30.52
C ARG A 371 -17.77 5.38 -30.99
N GLU A 372 -19.02 4.96 -30.83
CA GLU A 372 -19.48 3.63 -31.22
C GLU A 372 -19.32 3.43 -32.73
N ALA A 373 -19.75 4.41 -33.54
CA ALA A 373 -19.55 4.38 -34.99
C ALA A 373 -18.06 4.37 -35.39
N PHE A 374 -17.20 5.09 -34.67
CA PHE A 374 -15.76 5.05 -34.92
C PHE A 374 -15.16 3.68 -34.60
N PHE A 375 -15.51 3.11 -33.45
CA PHE A 375 -15.02 1.79 -33.05
C PHE A 375 -15.56 0.68 -33.97
N GLU A 376 -16.83 0.75 -34.36
CA GLU A 376 -17.42 -0.16 -35.33
C GLU A 376 -16.69 -0.08 -36.67
N ARG A 377 -16.32 1.11 -37.13
CA ARG A 377 -15.50 1.29 -38.34
C ARG A 377 -14.13 0.62 -38.22
N MET A 378 -13.45 0.76 -37.08
CA MET A 378 -12.17 0.10 -36.86
C MET A 378 -12.30 -1.42 -36.93
N VAL A 379 -13.40 -1.97 -36.42
CA VAL A 379 -13.68 -3.41 -36.43
C VAL A 379 -14.09 -3.91 -37.81
N GLU A 380 -15.00 -3.22 -38.49
CA GLU A 380 -15.60 -3.66 -39.77
C GLU A 380 -14.70 -3.38 -40.98
N ASP A 381 -14.16 -2.16 -41.08
CA ASP A 381 -13.40 -1.72 -42.27
C ASP A 381 -11.90 -1.97 -42.16
N PHE A 382 -11.34 -1.84 -40.94
CA PHE A 382 -9.90 -1.97 -40.71
C PHE A 382 -9.51 -3.30 -40.05
N GLY A 383 -10.49 -4.15 -39.71
CA GLY A 383 -10.24 -5.50 -39.20
C GLY A 383 -9.68 -5.54 -37.77
N LEU A 384 -9.99 -4.56 -36.92
CA LEU A 384 -9.58 -4.56 -35.52
C LEU A 384 -10.17 -5.78 -34.78
N ARG A 385 -9.32 -6.65 -34.22
CA ARG A 385 -9.75 -7.83 -33.45
C ARG A 385 -8.99 -7.90 -32.13
N ALA A 386 -9.67 -8.44 -31.11
CA ALA A 386 -9.03 -8.80 -29.85
C ALA A 386 -8.42 -10.20 -29.93
N GLN A 387 -7.19 -10.36 -29.43
CA GLN A 387 -6.50 -11.64 -29.30
C GLN A 387 -5.79 -11.76 -27.95
N ILE A 388 -5.58 -12.99 -27.47
CA ILE A 388 -4.84 -13.23 -26.23
C ILE A 388 -3.35 -13.36 -26.58
N GLN A 389 -2.54 -12.42 -26.11
CA GLN A 389 -1.09 -12.46 -26.34
C GLN A 389 -0.34 -12.82 -25.06
N SER A 390 0.86 -13.40 -25.24
CA SER A 390 1.75 -13.71 -24.13
C SER A 390 2.50 -12.45 -23.72
N GLY A 391 2.36 -12.03 -22.46
CA GLY A 391 3.08 -10.88 -21.90
C GLY A 391 4.44 -11.28 -21.37
N ASN A 392 4.47 -12.16 -20.37
CA ASN A 392 5.69 -12.60 -19.73
C ASN A 392 5.86 -14.12 -19.89
N LEU A 393 6.87 -14.52 -20.67
CA LEU A 393 7.17 -15.92 -20.98
C LEU A 393 7.66 -16.71 -19.75
N LEU A 394 8.22 -16.04 -18.73
CA LEU A 394 8.70 -16.69 -17.51
C LEU A 394 7.56 -17.06 -16.57
N THR A 395 6.58 -16.16 -16.40
CA THR A 395 5.46 -16.34 -15.47
C THR A 395 4.22 -16.94 -16.14
N GLY A 396 4.20 -16.99 -17.48
CA GLY A 396 3.04 -17.44 -18.26
C GLY A 396 1.88 -16.45 -18.26
N GLN A 397 2.09 -15.20 -17.82
CA GLN A 397 1.07 -14.15 -17.83
C GLN A 397 0.72 -13.73 -19.27
N ARG A 398 -0.59 -13.58 -19.52
CA ARG A 398 -1.17 -13.18 -20.80
C ARG A 398 -1.94 -11.87 -20.67
N TYR A 399 -2.13 -11.18 -21.78
CA TYR A 399 -2.87 -9.93 -21.88
C TYR A 399 -3.76 -9.94 -23.13
N ILE A 400 -4.67 -8.96 -23.24
CA ILE A 400 -5.51 -8.81 -24.43
C ILE A 400 -4.89 -7.73 -25.32
N SER A 401 -4.61 -8.07 -26.56
CA SER A 401 -4.17 -7.12 -27.58
C SER A 401 -5.28 -6.88 -28.59
N PHE A 402 -5.51 -5.61 -28.90
CA PHE A 402 -6.29 -5.16 -30.04
C PHE A 402 -5.34 -4.80 -31.17
N ASP A 403 -5.42 -5.58 -32.26
CA ASP A 403 -4.57 -5.42 -33.44
C ASP A 403 -5.41 -5.42 -34.72
N PHE A 404 -4.90 -4.80 -35.78
CA PHE A 404 -5.55 -4.75 -37.08
C PHE A 404 -5.17 -5.97 -37.92
N HIS A 405 -6.18 -6.73 -38.35
CA HIS A 405 -6.03 -7.91 -39.18
C HIS A 405 -6.71 -7.67 -40.53
N PRO A 406 -5.96 -7.28 -41.58
CA PRO A 406 -6.54 -6.94 -42.89
C PRO A 406 -7.25 -8.12 -43.56
N ASP A 407 -6.84 -9.36 -43.25
CA ASP A 407 -7.41 -10.59 -43.81
C ASP A 407 -8.56 -11.17 -42.95
N ALA A 408 -8.94 -10.51 -41.84
CA ALA A 408 -10.00 -11.00 -40.97
C ALA A 408 -11.37 -10.88 -41.65
N LEU A 409 -12.22 -11.89 -41.46
CA LEU A 409 -13.62 -11.84 -41.91
C LEU A 409 -14.33 -10.64 -41.29
N LYS A 410 -15.15 -9.95 -42.08
CA LYS A 410 -15.95 -8.80 -41.60
C LYS A 410 -16.83 -9.22 -40.43
N ALA A 411 -16.76 -8.47 -39.35
CA ALA A 411 -17.53 -8.67 -38.13
C ALA A 411 -18.00 -7.31 -37.61
N LYS A 412 -19.05 -7.30 -36.80
CA LYS A 412 -19.60 -6.10 -36.17
C LYS A 412 -19.54 -6.21 -34.66
N VAL A 413 -19.49 -5.06 -34.00
CA VAL A 413 -19.65 -4.98 -32.55
C VAL A 413 -21.14 -5.10 -32.24
N ASP A 414 -21.48 -6.00 -31.32
CA ASP A 414 -22.86 -6.15 -30.87
C ASP A 414 -23.10 -5.23 -29.66
N TRP A 415 -23.83 -4.15 -29.92
CA TRP A 415 -24.21 -3.13 -28.93
C TRP A 415 -25.55 -3.42 -28.25
N SER A 416 -26.23 -4.53 -28.57
CA SER A 416 -27.59 -4.82 -28.07
C SER A 416 -27.64 -5.23 -26.60
N ALA A 417 -26.52 -5.69 -26.05
CA ALA A 417 -26.36 -6.05 -24.65
C ALA A 417 -25.88 -4.85 -23.80
N GLU A 418 -26.14 -4.90 -22.49
CA GLU A 418 -25.67 -3.88 -21.52
C GLU A 418 -24.16 -3.62 -21.62
N LYS A 419 -23.39 -4.68 -21.93
CA LYS A 419 -21.96 -4.62 -22.25
C LYS A 419 -21.76 -5.05 -23.69
N ALA A 420 -21.16 -4.19 -24.51
CA ALA A 420 -20.98 -4.45 -25.92
C ALA A 420 -20.00 -5.61 -26.16
N LEU A 421 -20.36 -6.52 -27.06
CA LEU A 421 -19.57 -7.68 -27.42
C LEU A 421 -18.67 -7.34 -28.63
N VAL A 422 -17.38 -7.51 -28.44
CA VAL A 422 -16.35 -7.16 -29.42
C VAL A 422 -15.78 -8.44 -30.05
N PRO A 423 -15.58 -8.49 -31.38
CA PRO A 423 -15.12 -9.70 -32.05
C PRO A 423 -13.65 -10.02 -31.73
N THR A 424 -13.40 -11.31 -31.55
CA THR A 424 -12.08 -11.87 -31.24
C THR A 424 -11.53 -12.65 -32.44
N ILE A 425 -10.23 -12.91 -32.41
CA ILE A 425 -9.56 -13.86 -33.29
C ILE A 425 -8.70 -14.80 -32.44
N PRO A 426 -8.57 -16.09 -32.81
CA PRO A 426 -7.70 -17.01 -32.09
C PRO A 426 -6.25 -16.54 -32.12
N SER A 427 -5.57 -16.72 -30.99
CA SER A 427 -4.14 -16.42 -30.85
C SER A 427 -3.29 -17.26 -31.81
N THR A 428 -2.14 -16.74 -32.24
CA THR A 428 -1.27 -17.42 -33.24
C THR A 428 -0.32 -18.46 -32.65
N LEU A 429 -0.14 -18.49 -31.33
CA LEU A 429 0.75 -19.42 -30.62
C LEU A 429 0.36 -20.92 -30.64
N PRO A 430 -0.92 -21.33 -30.67
CA PRO A 430 -1.30 -22.75 -30.78
C PRO A 430 -0.71 -23.44 -32.02
N ASN A 431 -0.26 -22.67 -33.01
CA ASN A 431 0.29 -23.19 -34.25
C ASN A 431 1.81 -23.39 -34.24
N PHE A 432 2.56 -23.00 -33.20
CA PHE A 432 4.01 -23.23 -33.18
C PHE A 432 4.35 -24.71 -33.00
N GLU A 433 3.64 -25.43 -32.12
CA GLU A 433 3.77 -26.89 -31.98
C GLU A 433 3.37 -27.62 -33.27
N ALA A 434 2.27 -27.20 -33.90
CA ALA A 434 1.83 -27.74 -35.18
C ALA A 434 2.85 -27.47 -36.31
N LYS A 435 3.48 -26.29 -36.31
CA LYS A 435 4.54 -25.93 -37.28
C LYS A 435 5.83 -26.69 -37.02
N ILE A 436 6.26 -26.88 -35.77
CA ILE A 436 7.38 -27.75 -35.41
C ILE A 436 7.10 -29.18 -35.86
N GLY A 437 5.90 -29.71 -35.58
CA GLY A 437 5.47 -31.02 -36.06
C GLY A 437 5.52 -31.13 -37.58
N SER A 438 5.14 -30.07 -38.30
CA SER A 438 5.21 -30.04 -39.78
C SER A 438 6.64 -29.99 -40.33
N ILE A 439 7.58 -29.35 -39.61
CA ILE A 439 8.99 -29.29 -39.97
C ILE A 439 9.65 -30.65 -39.68
N LEU A 440 9.38 -31.27 -38.53
CA LEU A 440 9.82 -32.63 -38.21
C LEU A 440 9.31 -33.65 -39.24
N ALA A 441 8.04 -33.57 -39.61
CA ALA A 441 7.46 -34.45 -40.62
C ALA A 441 8.03 -34.22 -42.04
N LYS A 442 8.54 -33.01 -42.34
CA LYS A 442 9.26 -32.71 -43.59
C LYS A 442 10.73 -33.14 -43.51
N LEU A 443 11.34 -33.08 -42.33
CA LEU A 443 12.71 -33.51 -42.06
C LEU A 443 12.85 -35.03 -42.17
N ASP A 444 11.86 -35.79 -41.69
CA ASP A 444 11.74 -37.25 -41.85
C ASP A 444 11.62 -37.70 -43.32
N LYS A 445 11.22 -36.79 -44.22
CA LYS A 445 11.00 -37.07 -45.65
C LYS A 445 12.14 -36.61 -46.55
N LEU A 446 13.26 -36.17 -45.98
CA LEU A 446 14.42 -35.81 -46.79
C LEU A 446 15.12 -37.07 -47.32
N PRO A 447 15.33 -37.19 -48.65
CA PRO A 447 16.06 -38.31 -49.22
C PRO A 447 17.56 -38.16 -48.92
N TYR A 448 18.04 -38.81 -47.85
CA TYR A 448 19.45 -38.78 -47.42
C TYR A 448 20.43 -39.34 -48.48
N GLU A 449 19.91 -40.10 -49.44
CA GLU A 449 20.66 -40.71 -50.54
C GLU A 449 21.12 -39.68 -51.59
N ALA A 450 20.40 -38.56 -51.75
CA ALA A 450 20.77 -37.49 -52.70
C ALA A 450 21.86 -36.54 -52.14
N LEU A 451 22.07 -36.51 -50.82
CA LEU A 451 23.06 -35.64 -50.18
C LEU A 451 24.52 -36.05 -50.45
N GLY A 452 24.78 -37.28 -50.90
CA GLY A 452 26.15 -37.78 -51.11
C GLY A 452 26.84 -37.27 -52.38
N ALA A 453 26.09 -36.86 -53.40
CA ALA A 453 26.63 -36.43 -54.69
C ALA A 453 26.85 -34.90 -54.75
N ASP A 454 25.93 -34.12 -54.18
CA ASP A 454 26.00 -32.65 -54.22
C ASP A 454 26.96 -32.06 -53.18
N THR A 455 27.14 -32.73 -52.03
CA THR A 455 28.15 -32.33 -51.03
C THR A 455 29.57 -32.39 -51.59
N ARG A 456 29.90 -33.40 -52.41
CA ARG A 456 31.23 -33.49 -53.05
C ARG A 456 31.47 -32.35 -54.06
N LYS A 457 30.44 -31.94 -54.80
CA LYS A 457 30.53 -30.80 -55.73
C LYS A 457 30.73 -29.48 -54.99
N VAL A 458 29.93 -29.23 -53.94
CA VAL A 458 30.06 -28.03 -53.10
C VAL A 458 31.43 -27.99 -52.41
N LEU A 459 31.92 -29.12 -51.91
CA LEU A 459 33.24 -29.24 -51.30
C LEU A 459 34.38 -29.06 -52.30
N ALA A 460 34.24 -29.57 -53.53
CA ALA A 460 35.22 -29.36 -54.60
C ALA A 460 35.31 -27.88 -55.00
N THR A 461 34.15 -27.21 -55.14
CA THR A 461 34.09 -25.76 -55.40
C THR A 461 34.69 -24.97 -54.23
N PHE A 462 34.40 -25.36 -52.98
CA PHE A 462 34.96 -24.71 -51.79
C PHE A 462 36.49 -24.86 -51.70
N ASN A 463 37.02 -26.05 -52.00
CA ASN A 463 38.47 -26.29 -52.05
C ASN A 463 39.15 -25.46 -53.14
N GLN A 464 38.49 -25.27 -54.28
CA GLN A 464 38.98 -24.43 -55.37
C GLN A 464 38.97 -22.95 -54.96
N THR A 465 37.88 -22.45 -54.38
CA THR A 465 37.78 -21.08 -53.86
C THR A 465 38.83 -20.78 -52.78
N LEU A 466 39.15 -21.73 -51.91
CA LEU A 466 40.19 -21.57 -50.89
C LEU A 466 41.60 -21.53 -51.50
N LYS A 467 41.88 -22.30 -52.56
CA LYS A 467 43.14 -22.19 -53.31
C LYS A 467 43.27 -20.84 -54.02
N ASP A 468 42.18 -20.36 -54.61
CA ASP A 468 42.16 -19.07 -55.28
C ASP A 468 42.34 -17.92 -54.26
N THR A 469 41.78 -18.07 -53.06
CA THR A 469 41.95 -17.14 -51.93
C THR A 469 43.38 -17.18 -51.37
N ASP A 470 44.01 -18.35 -51.25
CA ASP A 470 45.42 -18.46 -50.82
C ASP A 470 46.38 -17.74 -51.79
N THR A 471 46.06 -17.78 -53.07
CA THR A 471 46.82 -17.09 -54.13
C THR A 471 46.60 -15.57 -54.08
N ALA A 472 45.38 -15.12 -53.77
CA ALA A 472 45.06 -13.71 -53.57
C ALA A 472 45.75 -13.13 -52.31
N VAL A 473 45.79 -13.90 -51.21
CA VAL A 473 46.45 -13.51 -49.95
C VAL A 473 47.97 -13.45 -50.11
N LYS A 474 48.58 -14.39 -50.86
CA LYS A 474 50.03 -14.35 -51.15
C LYS A 474 50.47 -13.15 -51.98
N ARG A 475 49.57 -12.53 -52.75
CA ARG A 475 49.84 -11.29 -53.50
C ARG A 475 49.70 -10.03 -52.65
N LEU A 476 49.14 -10.15 -51.44
CA LEU A 476 48.85 -9.06 -50.53
C LEU A 476 49.77 -9.13 -49.29
N ASP A 477 51.07 -9.34 -49.50
CA ASP A 477 52.04 -9.61 -48.42
C ASP A 477 52.62 -8.34 -47.75
N SER A 478 52.21 -7.14 -48.19
CA SER A 478 52.83 -5.88 -47.74
C SER A 478 52.13 -5.21 -46.55
N ASP A 479 50.79 -5.16 -46.49
CA ASP A 479 50.10 -4.20 -45.60
C ASP A 479 48.84 -4.74 -44.92
N ILE A 480 48.92 -5.96 -44.38
CA ILE A 480 47.81 -6.55 -43.62
C ILE A 480 48.11 -6.56 -42.12
N THR A 481 47.16 -6.07 -41.32
CA THR A 481 47.24 -6.05 -39.85
C THR A 481 47.36 -7.45 -39.22
N PRO A 482 48.00 -7.56 -38.04
CA PRO A 482 48.23 -8.84 -37.35
C PRO A 482 46.94 -9.64 -37.06
N ASP A 483 45.82 -8.96 -36.83
CA ASP A 483 44.53 -9.59 -36.51
C ASP A 483 43.93 -10.37 -37.70
N LEU A 484 44.11 -9.85 -38.92
CA LEU A 484 43.62 -10.53 -40.13
C LEU A 484 44.50 -11.73 -40.48
N LYS A 485 45.82 -11.63 -40.27
CA LYS A 485 46.73 -12.79 -40.38
C LYS A 485 46.32 -13.91 -39.43
N LYS A 486 45.98 -13.58 -38.17
CA LYS A 486 45.50 -14.55 -37.19
C LYS A 486 44.18 -15.21 -37.60
N THR A 487 43.23 -14.43 -38.13
CA THR A 487 41.94 -14.95 -38.59
C THR A 487 42.11 -15.88 -39.80
N LEU A 488 42.99 -15.52 -40.73
CA LEU A 488 43.34 -16.36 -41.88
C LEU A 488 44.02 -17.66 -41.46
N ASP A 489 44.89 -17.63 -40.45
CA ASP A 489 45.52 -18.83 -39.90
C ASP A 489 44.50 -19.76 -39.23
N GLU A 490 43.51 -19.23 -38.51
CA GLU A 490 42.42 -20.01 -37.92
C GLU A 490 41.53 -20.66 -39.00
N ILE A 491 41.22 -19.94 -40.08
CA ILE A 491 40.48 -20.48 -41.24
C ILE A 491 41.28 -21.58 -41.95
N ARG A 492 42.59 -21.37 -42.15
CA ARG A 492 43.49 -22.37 -42.76
C ARG A 492 43.55 -23.65 -41.91
N ARG A 493 43.62 -23.54 -40.58
CA ARG A 493 43.61 -24.68 -39.66
C ARG A 493 42.28 -25.43 -39.66
N ALA A 494 41.16 -24.72 -39.68
CA ALA A 494 39.83 -25.31 -39.79
C ALA A 494 39.68 -26.09 -41.11
N THR A 495 40.13 -25.49 -42.22
CA THR A 495 40.13 -26.13 -43.54
C THR A 495 41.02 -27.38 -43.57
N ALA A 496 42.25 -27.29 -43.05
CA ALA A 496 43.16 -28.44 -43.01
C ALA A 496 42.64 -29.57 -42.11
N SER A 497 41.87 -29.25 -41.06
CA SER A 497 41.24 -30.24 -40.18
C SER A 497 40.02 -30.88 -40.85
N ALA A 498 39.23 -30.10 -41.59
CA ALA A 498 38.15 -30.62 -42.43
C ALA A 498 38.67 -31.51 -43.57
N ASP A 499 39.75 -31.12 -44.26
CA ASP A 499 40.36 -31.92 -45.34
C ASP A 499 40.92 -33.25 -44.82
N ARG A 500 41.53 -33.25 -43.62
CA ARG A 500 41.97 -34.48 -42.94
C ARG A 500 40.80 -35.40 -42.59
N MET A 501 39.72 -34.85 -42.02
CA MET A 501 38.51 -35.61 -41.75
C MET A 501 37.93 -36.24 -43.03
N ILE A 502 37.83 -35.47 -44.12
CA ILE A 502 37.26 -35.94 -45.39
C ILE A 502 38.13 -37.06 -46.00
N LYS A 503 39.46 -36.94 -45.94
CA LYS A 503 40.38 -38.00 -46.40
C LYS A 503 40.31 -39.27 -45.54
N ASN A 504 40.03 -39.13 -44.25
CA ASN A 504 39.91 -40.25 -43.31
C ASN A 504 38.49 -40.86 -43.28
N THR A 505 37.51 -40.25 -43.97
CA THR A 505 36.13 -40.74 -44.08
C THR A 505 36.06 -42.10 -44.80
N ASP A 506 37.05 -42.46 -45.62
CA ASP A 506 37.16 -43.78 -46.27
C ASP A 506 37.46 -44.93 -45.29
N LYS A 507 37.84 -44.65 -44.04
CA LYS A 507 38.12 -45.66 -43.01
C LYS A 507 37.20 -45.52 -41.80
N GLY A 508 35.97 -45.99 -41.94
CA GLY A 508 35.15 -46.48 -40.82
C GLY A 508 34.71 -45.46 -39.77
N LEU A 509 33.71 -44.63 -40.11
CA LEU A 509 33.06 -43.70 -39.17
C LEU A 509 31.99 -44.34 -38.26
N LEU A 510 31.80 -45.66 -38.34
CA LEU A 510 30.59 -46.32 -37.80
C LEU A 510 30.87 -47.30 -36.65
N ALA A 511 31.84 -47.03 -35.79
CA ALA A 511 31.99 -47.73 -34.50
C ALA A 511 32.05 -46.72 -33.32
N PRO A 512 31.42 -47.01 -32.16
CA PRO A 512 31.23 -46.06 -31.06
C PRO A 512 32.52 -45.50 -30.42
N ASP A 513 33.68 -46.11 -30.68
CA ASP A 513 35.00 -45.69 -30.16
C ASP A 513 36.06 -45.52 -31.26
N SER A 514 35.65 -45.27 -32.51
CA SER A 514 36.62 -45.14 -33.60
C SER A 514 37.41 -43.82 -33.51
N PRO A 515 38.71 -43.81 -33.88
CA PRO A 515 39.53 -42.59 -33.99
C PRO A 515 38.86 -41.49 -34.83
N GLY A 516 37.99 -41.87 -35.78
CA GLY A 516 37.23 -40.93 -36.61
C GLY A 516 36.25 -40.03 -35.85
N GLN A 517 35.67 -40.47 -34.72
CA GLN A 517 34.83 -39.60 -33.91
C GLN A 517 35.62 -38.54 -33.12
N GLN A 518 36.89 -38.84 -32.79
CA GLN A 518 37.77 -37.87 -32.15
C GLN A 518 38.22 -36.82 -33.16
N GLU A 519 38.61 -37.25 -34.36
CA GLU A 519 38.94 -36.35 -35.48
C GLU A 519 37.76 -35.49 -35.91
N LEU A 520 36.53 -36.02 -35.94
CA LEU A 520 35.31 -35.24 -36.19
C LEU A 520 35.10 -34.17 -35.11
N ARG A 521 35.24 -34.54 -33.83
CA ARG A 521 35.09 -33.56 -32.73
C ARG A 521 36.16 -32.47 -32.78
N GLU A 522 37.38 -32.81 -33.20
CA GLU A 522 38.46 -31.85 -33.36
C GLU A 522 38.23 -30.93 -34.57
N ALA A 523 37.83 -31.48 -35.71
CA ALA A 523 37.45 -30.70 -36.90
C ALA A 523 36.29 -29.74 -36.59
N MET A 524 35.24 -30.21 -35.91
CA MET A 524 34.10 -29.38 -35.52
C MET A 524 34.51 -28.27 -34.54
N ARG A 525 35.47 -28.52 -33.64
CA ARG A 525 36.01 -27.48 -32.76
C ARG A 525 36.77 -26.41 -33.55
N GLU A 526 37.61 -26.81 -34.51
CA GLU A 526 38.37 -25.84 -35.32
C GLU A 526 37.44 -25.02 -36.23
N VAL A 527 36.42 -25.64 -36.83
CA VAL A 527 35.38 -24.92 -37.59
C VAL A 527 34.63 -23.94 -36.70
N ALA A 528 34.26 -24.33 -35.48
CA ALA A 528 33.59 -23.44 -34.52
C ALA A 528 34.49 -22.29 -34.02
N ARG A 529 35.82 -22.44 -34.05
CA ARG A 529 36.75 -21.33 -33.76
C ARG A 529 36.85 -20.37 -34.94
N ALA A 530 37.02 -20.88 -36.16
CA ALA A 530 37.05 -20.08 -37.37
C ALA A 530 35.75 -19.29 -37.59
N ALA A 531 34.58 -19.89 -37.29
CA ALA A 531 33.31 -19.19 -37.36
C ALA A 531 33.21 -18.03 -36.34
N ARG A 532 33.80 -18.20 -35.15
CA ARG A 532 33.84 -17.13 -34.13
C ARG A 532 34.79 -16.00 -34.53
N SER A 533 35.97 -16.30 -35.06
CA SER A 533 36.87 -15.25 -35.53
C SER A 533 36.35 -14.53 -36.77
N LEU A 534 35.67 -15.24 -37.68
CA LEU A 534 34.97 -14.60 -38.79
C LEU A 534 33.87 -13.66 -38.29
N ARG A 535 33.08 -14.06 -37.29
CA ARG A 535 32.06 -13.19 -36.69
C ARG A 535 32.67 -11.94 -36.04
N VAL A 536 33.77 -12.09 -35.31
CA VAL A 536 34.48 -10.95 -34.70
C VAL A 536 35.01 -10.00 -35.78
N LEU A 537 35.52 -10.54 -36.89
CA LEU A 537 35.95 -9.74 -38.03
C LEU A 537 34.77 -9.04 -38.73
N THR A 538 33.66 -9.73 -38.94
CA THR A 538 32.44 -9.16 -39.53
C THR A 538 31.85 -8.07 -38.64
N ASP A 539 31.72 -8.30 -37.33
CA ASP A 539 31.25 -7.29 -36.37
C ASP A 539 32.19 -6.08 -36.33
N TYR A 540 33.50 -6.28 -36.51
CA TYR A 540 34.47 -5.17 -36.61
C TYR A 540 34.32 -4.39 -37.92
N LEU A 541 34.17 -5.06 -39.06
CA LEU A 541 33.98 -4.43 -40.37
C LEU A 541 32.62 -3.72 -40.50
N ASP A 542 31.57 -4.24 -39.86
CA ASP A 542 30.24 -3.62 -39.82
C ASP A 542 30.26 -2.32 -39.01
N ARG A 543 31.12 -2.26 -37.97
CA ARG A 543 31.34 -1.06 -37.15
C ARG A 543 32.36 -0.09 -37.74
N HIS A 544 33.27 -0.58 -38.58
CA HIS A 544 34.37 0.20 -39.18
C HIS A 544 34.53 -0.11 -40.68
N PRO A 545 33.57 0.28 -41.53
CA PRO A 545 33.63 0.04 -42.97
C PRO A 545 34.84 0.75 -43.63
N GLU A 546 35.33 1.84 -43.04
CA GLU A 546 36.51 2.57 -43.47
C GLU A 546 37.82 1.77 -43.38
N ALA A 547 37.86 0.72 -42.55
CA ALA A 547 39.05 -0.13 -42.38
C ALA A 547 39.43 -0.89 -43.66
N LEU A 548 38.49 -1.11 -44.59
CA LEU A 548 38.71 -1.76 -45.88
C LEU A 548 39.51 -0.90 -46.87
N LEU A 549 39.47 0.42 -46.73
CA LEU A 549 40.07 1.35 -47.68
C LEU A 549 41.34 2.02 -47.17
N ARG A 550 41.51 2.14 -45.85
CA ARG A 550 42.62 2.89 -45.24
C ARG A 550 43.55 2.06 -44.35
N GLY A 551 43.24 0.78 -44.14
CA GLY A 551 43.92 -0.02 -43.12
C GLY A 551 43.55 0.45 -41.71
N LYS A 552 43.76 -0.42 -40.73
CA LYS A 552 43.49 -0.15 -39.32
C LYS A 552 44.59 0.77 -38.78
N ASN A 553 44.26 2.03 -38.49
CA ASN A 553 45.07 2.89 -37.64
C ASN A 553 44.67 2.69 -36.18
#